data_AF-A0A2V6DJS0-F1
#
_entry.id   AF-A0A2V6DJS0-F1
#
_cell.length_a   1.000
_cell.length_b   1.000
_cell.length_c   1.000
_cell.angle_alpha   90.00
_cell.angle_beta   90.00
_cell.angle_gamma   90.00
#
_symmetry.space_group_name_H-M   'P 1'
#
loop_
_entity.id
_entity.type
_entity.pdbx_description
1 polymer ?
#
loop_
_entity_poly.entity_id
_entity_poly.type
_entity_poly.pdbx_seq_one_letter_code
_entity_poly.pdbx_strand_id
1 'polypeptide(L)'
;MELQITDVAFGGKGVARANGKAVFVPYVIDGETVSAGVTRERKKFLEAELESIVTASPHRVEPRCPYFGRCGGCVYQHIDYEHQLALKWRQVKETLRRIGGLKELPMRPFIPSPVEYEYRNRITVHVRDGV
;
A
#
# COMPACT_ATOMS: atom_id res chain seq x y z
N MET A 1 -5.24 8.45 -16.54
CA MET A 1 -5.26 9.84 -16.02
C MET A 1 -4.07 10.03 -15.10
N GLU A 2 -3.46 11.21 -15.09
CA GLU A 2 -2.31 11.47 -14.22
C GLU A 2 -2.76 11.79 -12.79
N LEU A 3 -2.14 11.14 -11.80
CA LEU A 3 -2.47 11.26 -10.38
C LEU A 3 -1.20 11.42 -9.56
N GLN A 4 -1.22 12.41 -8.66
CA GLN A 4 -0.22 12.53 -7.60
C GLN A 4 -0.66 11.68 -6.40
N ILE A 5 0.18 10.72 -6.01
CA ILE A 5 -0.06 9.86 -4.85
C ILE A 5 0.44 10.59 -3.61
N THR A 6 -0.49 10.83 -2.68
CA THR A 6 -0.25 11.64 -1.48
C THR A 6 -0.13 10.82 -0.22
N ASP A 7 -0.60 9.58 -0.25
CA ASP A 7 -0.66 8.70 0.91
C ASP A 7 -0.79 7.23 0.47
N VAL A 8 -0.50 6.30 1.36
CA VAL A 8 -0.81 4.87 1.25
C VAL A 8 -1.77 4.49 2.38
N ALA A 9 -2.99 4.11 2.00
CA ALA A 9 -4.04 3.69 2.91
C ALA A 9 -3.73 2.33 3.55
N PHE A 10 -4.39 2.03 4.67
CA PHE A 10 -4.39 0.70 5.25
C PHE A 10 -4.80 -0.34 4.19
N GLY A 11 -4.03 -1.41 4.05
CA GLY A 11 -4.19 -2.41 2.98
C GLY A 11 -3.32 -2.16 1.74
N GLY A 12 -2.55 -1.06 1.68
CA GLY A 12 -1.49 -0.87 0.70
C GLY A 12 -1.90 -0.26 -0.64
N LYS A 13 -3.12 0.27 -0.74
CA LYS A 13 -3.53 1.10 -1.89
C LYS A 13 -3.05 2.54 -1.66
N GLY A 14 -2.39 3.13 -2.64
CA GLY A 14 -2.13 4.56 -2.66
C GLY A 14 -3.40 5.37 -2.80
N VAL A 15 -3.33 6.62 -2.34
CA VAL A 15 -4.43 7.58 -2.30
C VAL A 15 -4.04 8.83 -3.06
N ALA A 16 -4.85 9.15 -4.06
CA ALA A 16 -4.85 10.42 -4.76
C ALA A 16 -6.21 11.09 -4.63
N ARG A 17 -6.35 12.29 -5.20
CA ARG A 17 -7.63 12.98 -5.34
C ARG A 17 -7.82 13.44 -6.78
N ALA A 18 -9.01 13.19 -7.31
CA ALA A 18 -9.43 13.67 -8.62
C ALA A 18 -10.91 14.07 -8.54
N ASN A 19 -11.25 15.25 -9.07
CA ASN A 19 -12.63 15.76 -9.13
C ASN A 19 -13.37 15.69 -7.77
N GLY A 20 -12.69 16.05 -6.69
CA GLY A 20 -13.24 16.03 -5.33
C GLY A 20 -13.40 14.64 -4.69
N LYS A 21 -13.14 13.56 -5.42
CA LYS A 21 -13.19 12.18 -4.92
C LYS A 21 -11.79 11.67 -4.57
N ALA A 22 -11.71 10.83 -3.55
CA ALA A 22 -10.50 10.02 -3.32
C ALA A 22 -10.38 8.96 -4.42
N VAL A 23 -9.16 8.70 -4.88
CA VAL A 23 -8.85 7.65 -5.85
C VAL A 23 -7.89 6.67 -5.20
N PHE A 24 -8.27 5.39 -5.19
CA PHE A 24 -7.43 4.32 -4.64
C PHE A 24 -6.77 3.54 -5.77
N VAL A 25 -5.45 3.46 -5.72
CA VAL A 25 -4.63 2.79 -6.74
C VAL A 25 -3.74 1.75 -6.05
N PRO A 26 -3.75 0.46 -6.44
CA PRO A 26 -2.84 -0.52 -5.86
C PRO A 26 -1.41 -0.32 -6.36
N TYR A 27 -0.44 -0.79 -5.58
CA TYR A 27 0.98 -0.90 -5.98
C TYR A 27 1.70 0.43 -6.31
N VAL A 28 1.25 1.51 -5.68
CA VAL A 28 1.85 2.85 -5.75
C VAL A 28 2.16 3.38 -4.35
N ILE A 29 3.09 4.33 -4.29
CA ILE A 29 3.69 4.88 -3.06
C ILE A 29 3.41 6.38 -2.99
N ASP A 30 3.35 6.95 -1.79
CA ASP A 30 3.36 8.40 -1.63
C ASP A 30 4.63 9.04 -2.23
N GLY A 31 4.44 10.22 -2.82
CA GLY A 31 5.47 10.93 -3.58
C GLY A 31 5.50 10.59 -5.08
N GLU A 32 4.74 9.58 -5.52
CA GLU A 32 4.68 9.22 -6.94
C GLU A 32 3.74 10.10 -7.75
N THR A 33 4.09 10.27 -9.03
CA THR A 33 3.14 10.67 -10.07
C THR A 33 2.94 9.48 -10.99
N VAL A 34 1.68 9.10 -11.25
CA VAL A 34 1.35 7.88 -12.00
C VAL A 34 0.26 8.15 -13.04
N SER A 35 0.28 7.41 -14.16
CA SER A 35 -0.92 7.24 -14.97
C SER A 35 -1.74 6.09 -14.42
N ALA A 36 -3.02 6.33 -14.19
CA ALA A 36 -3.95 5.32 -13.72
C ALA A 36 -5.26 5.32 -14.51
N GLY A 37 -5.79 4.12 -14.77
CA GLY A 37 -7.07 3.90 -15.43
C GLY A 37 -8.16 3.63 -14.39
N VAL A 38 -9.26 4.39 -14.40
CA VAL A 38 -10.38 4.15 -13.47
C VAL A 38 -11.07 2.85 -13.86
N THR A 39 -11.10 1.91 -12.92
CA THR A 39 -11.77 0.60 -13.09
C THR A 39 -13.14 0.58 -12.47
N ARG A 40 -13.38 1.42 -11.46
CA ARG A 40 -14.68 1.50 -10.80
C ARG A 40 -14.97 2.86 -10.21
N GLU A 41 -16.16 3.37 -10.48
CA GLU A 41 -16.68 4.57 -9.84
C GLU A 41 -17.67 4.24 -8.72
N ARG A 42 -17.47 4.86 -7.55
CA ARG A 42 -18.40 4.83 -6.42
C ARG A 42 -18.89 6.23 -6.10
N LYS A 43 -19.95 6.32 -5.28
CA LYS A 43 -20.53 7.60 -4.84
C LYS A 43 -19.50 8.51 -4.16
N LYS A 44 -18.58 7.95 -3.36
CA LYS A 44 -17.62 8.72 -2.53
C LYS A 44 -16.16 8.64 -2.99
N PHE A 45 -15.80 7.66 -3.82
CA PHE A 45 -14.41 7.41 -4.24
C PHE A 45 -14.35 6.70 -5.58
N LEU A 46 -13.16 6.65 -6.16
CA LEU A 46 -12.83 5.90 -7.36
C LEU A 46 -11.83 4.79 -7.02
N GLU A 47 -11.94 3.66 -7.72
CA GLU A 47 -10.89 2.65 -7.81
C GLU A 47 -10.27 2.75 -9.18
N ALA A 48 -8.94 2.69 -9.22
CA ALA A 48 -8.17 2.73 -10.45
C ALA A 48 -7.02 1.72 -10.39
N GLU A 49 -6.52 1.35 -11.55
CA GLU A 49 -5.34 0.50 -11.70
C GLU A 49 -4.17 1.32 -12.23
N LEU A 50 -2.97 0.99 -11.78
CA LEU A 50 -1.72 1.60 -12.24
C LEU A 50 -1.48 1.19 -13.69
N GLU A 51 -1.32 2.16 -14.59
CA GLU A 51 -0.93 1.95 -15.98
C GLU A 51 0.59 2.14 -16.15
N SER A 52 1.12 3.23 -15.58
CA SER A 52 2.55 3.53 -15.60
C SER A 52 2.96 4.48 -14.48
N ILE A 53 4.22 4.42 -14.09
CA ILE A 53 4.82 5.37 -13.14
C ILE A 53 5.46 6.48 -13.96
N VAL A 54 4.99 7.72 -13.78
CA VAL A 54 5.54 8.90 -14.45
C VAL A 54 6.74 9.43 -13.67
N THR A 55 6.66 9.43 -12.35
CA THR A 55 7.77 9.78 -11.45
C THR A 55 7.72 8.86 -10.25
N ALA A 56 8.81 8.11 -10.05
CA ALA A 56 8.92 7.15 -8.96
C ALA A 56 9.25 7.84 -7.64
N SER A 57 8.75 7.27 -6.54
CA SER A 57 9.11 7.67 -5.19
C SER A 57 10.55 7.22 -4.92
N PRO A 58 11.35 7.99 -4.15
CA PRO A 58 12.67 7.52 -3.70
C PRO A 58 12.58 6.23 -2.87
N HIS A 59 11.40 5.92 -2.33
CA HIS A 59 11.13 4.72 -1.55
C HIS A 59 10.75 3.49 -2.38
N ARG A 60 10.71 3.63 -3.72
CA ARG A 60 10.39 2.51 -4.59
C ARG A 60 11.59 1.58 -4.73
N VAL A 61 11.34 0.28 -4.57
CA VAL A 61 12.29 -0.80 -4.83
C VAL A 61 11.67 -1.83 -5.76
N GLU A 62 12.51 -2.58 -6.46
CA GLU A 62 12.05 -3.71 -7.27
C GLU A 62 11.61 -4.87 -6.37
N PRO A 63 10.38 -5.38 -6.48
CA PRO A 63 9.93 -6.53 -5.71
C PRO A 63 10.80 -7.77 -5.97
N ARG A 64 11.29 -8.43 -4.92
CA ARG A 64 12.06 -9.68 -5.06
C ARG A 64 11.23 -10.85 -5.62
N CYS A 65 9.91 -10.86 -5.37
CA CYS A 65 9.05 -11.94 -5.82
C CYS A 65 8.53 -11.69 -7.25
N PRO A 66 8.78 -12.58 -8.21
CA PRO A 66 8.30 -12.42 -9.59
C PRO A 66 6.77 -12.51 -9.73
N TYR A 67 6.07 -12.95 -8.68
CA TYR A 67 4.61 -13.04 -8.63
C TYR A 67 3.96 -11.87 -7.88
N PHE A 68 4.75 -10.88 -7.41
CA PHE A 68 4.21 -9.68 -6.80
C PHE A 68 3.21 -8.99 -7.75
N GLY A 69 2.14 -8.42 -7.20
CA GLY A 69 1.04 -7.86 -7.99
C GLY A 69 0.01 -8.88 -8.48
N ARG A 70 0.39 -10.14 -8.70
CA ARG A 70 -0.48 -11.21 -9.24
C ARG A 70 -0.98 -12.19 -8.19
N CYS A 71 -0.09 -12.68 -7.32
CA CYS A 71 -0.42 -13.70 -6.31
C CYS A 71 -1.28 -13.14 -5.14
N GLY A 72 -1.22 -11.83 -4.89
CA GLY A 72 -1.97 -11.16 -3.80
C GLY A 72 -1.45 -11.43 -2.38
N GLY A 73 -0.47 -12.31 -2.20
CA GLY A 73 0.08 -12.65 -0.89
C GLY A 73 0.91 -11.55 -0.22
N CYS A 74 1.41 -10.59 -1.00
CA CYS A 74 2.17 -9.44 -0.54
C CYS A 74 1.66 -8.16 -1.20
N VAL A 75 1.59 -7.07 -0.44
CA VAL A 75 1.11 -5.75 -0.90
C VAL A 75 2.19 -4.67 -0.94
N TYR A 76 3.29 -4.83 -0.20
CA TYR A 76 4.27 -3.75 0.02
C TYR A 76 5.68 -4.02 -0.56
N GLN A 77 5.92 -5.11 -1.30
CA GLN A 77 7.29 -5.45 -1.75
C GLN A 77 7.93 -4.41 -2.70
N HIS A 78 7.13 -3.50 -3.26
CA HIS A 78 7.60 -2.40 -4.11
C HIS A 78 8.07 -1.19 -3.31
N ILE A 79 8.00 -1.24 -1.97
CA ILE A 79 8.37 -0.17 -1.04
C ILE A 79 9.57 -0.63 -0.23
N ASP A 80 10.58 0.23 -0.06
CA ASP A 80 11.70 -0.05 0.84
C ASP A 80 11.21 -0.33 2.27
N TYR A 81 11.97 -1.14 3.01
CA TYR A 81 11.50 -1.65 4.30
C TYR A 81 11.32 -0.55 5.34
N GLU A 82 12.18 0.47 5.37
CA GLU A 82 12.07 1.58 6.33
C GLU A 82 10.77 2.35 6.12
N HIS A 83 10.42 2.64 4.87
CA HIS A 83 9.19 3.32 4.54
C HIS A 83 7.95 2.45 4.79
N GLN A 84 8.03 1.13 4.61
CA GLN A 84 6.96 0.22 5.05
C GLN A 84 6.67 0.34 6.55
N LEU A 85 7.70 0.45 7.38
CA LEU A 85 7.55 0.62 8.83
C LEU A 85 6.95 1.98 9.16
N ALA A 86 7.42 3.05 8.51
CA ALA A 86 6.89 4.41 8.68
C ALA A 86 5.40 4.50 8.32
N LEU A 87 4.99 3.91 7.19
CA LEU A 87 3.60 3.84 6.75
C LEU A 87 2.73 3.13 7.80
N LYS A 88 3.13 1.94 8.26
CA LYS A 88 2.38 1.17 9.27
C LYS A 88 2.30 1.90 10.61
N TRP A 89 3.41 2.52 11.04
CA TRP A 89 3.46 3.32 12.25
C TRP A 89 2.43 4.46 12.21
N ARG A 90 2.43 5.22 11.12
CA ARG A 90 1.49 6.32 10.91
C ARG A 90 0.05 5.82 10.87
N GLN A 91 -0.23 4.70 10.20
CA GLN A 91 -1.57 4.11 10.15
C GLN A 91 -2.08 3.73 11.56
N VAL A 92 -1.26 3.08 12.39
CA VAL A 92 -1.62 2.77 13.79
C VAL A 92 -1.85 4.04 14.60
N LYS A 93 -0.92 5.01 14.51
CA LYS A 93 -1.01 6.31 15.20
C LYS A 93 -2.31 7.03 14.88
N GLU A 94 -2.63 7.16 13.60
CA GLU A 94 -3.85 7.84 13.14
C GLU A 94 -5.12 7.09 13.53
N THR A 95 -5.09 5.76 13.53
CA THR A 95 -6.22 4.92 13.95
C THR A 95 -6.51 5.12 15.44
N LEU A 96 -5.50 5.04 16.30
CA LEU A 96 -5.64 5.26 17.75
C LEU A 96 -6.15 6.67 18.06
N ARG A 97 -5.67 7.68 17.33
CA ARG A 97 -6.09 9.06 17.52
C ARG A 97 -7.51 9.31 17.05
N ARG A 98 -7.85 8.93 15.80
CA ARG A 98 -9.12 9.29 15.17
C ARG A 98 -10.28 8.40 15.60
N ILE A 99 -10.04 7.09 15.69
CA ILE A 99 -11.08 6.11 16.02
C ILE A 99 -11.05 5.82 17.52
N GLY A 100 -9.86 5.67 18.11
CA GLY A 100 -9.72 5.44 19.55
C GLY A 100 -9.91 6.68 20.42
N GLY A 101 -9.93 7.89 19.84
CA GLY A 101 -10.11 9.14 20.59
C GLY A 101 -8.97 9.50 21.55
N LEU A 102 -7.83 8.82 21.42
CA LEU A 102 -6.69 9.00 22.32
C LEU A 102 -5.92 10.27 21.94
N LYS A 103 -5.85 11.23 22.86
CA LYS A 103 -5.03 12.45 22.72
C LYS A 103 -3.56 12.17 22.99
N GLU A 104 -3.29 11.43 24.05
CA GLU A 104 -1.96 10.90 24.37
C GLU A 104 -1.88 9.47 23.87
N LEU A 105 -0.87 9.19 23.04
CA LEU A 105 -0.73 7.91 22.36
C LEU A 105 0.31 7.05 23.08
N PRO A 106 -0.06 5.88 23.64
CA PRO A 106 0.85 5.00 24.36
C PRO A 106 1.71 4.17 23.37
N MET A 107 2.34 4.82 22.40
CA MET A 107 3.13 4.16 21.36
C MET A 107 4.56 3.92 21.84
N ARG A 108 4.98 2.65 21.83
CA ARG A 108 6.38 2.23 22.00
C ARG A 108 7.05 2.11 20.64
N PRO A 109 8.39 2.22 20.52
CA PRO A 109 9.09 2.04 19.25
C PRO A 109 8.65 0.78 18.51
N PHE A 110 8.56 0.87 17.18
CA PHE A 110 8.18 -0.26 16.35
C PHE A 110 9.26 -1.34 16.42
N ILE A 111 8.86 -2.60 16.53
CA ILE A 111 9.78 -3.74 16.51
C ILE A 111 9.78 -4.28 15.07
N PRO A 112 10.84 -4.06 14.28
CA PRO A 112 10.93 -4.62 12.94
C PRO A 112 11.07 -6.14 12.99
N SER A 113 10.73 -6.79 11.88
CA SER A 113 11.07 -8.20 11.71
C SER A 113 12.59 -8.33 11.62
N PRO A 114 13.23 -9.32 12.29
CA PRO A 114 14.66 -9.55 12.14
C PRO A 114 15.03 -10.05 10.74
N VAL A 115 14.05 -10.58 9.99
CA VAL A 115 14.19 -11.03 8.60
C VAL A 115 13.03 -10.51 7.75
N GLU A 116 13.33 -9.88 6.62
CA GLU A 116 12.31 -9.25 5.76
C GLU A 116 11.65 -10.23 4.78
N TYR A 117 12.36 -11.31 4.44
CA TYR A 117 11.93 -12.35 3.52
C TYR A 117 12.00 -13.73 4.19
N GLU A 118 11.32 -14.71 3.61
CA GLU A 118 11.37 -16.12 4.04
C GLU A 118 10.95 -16.38 5.51
N TYR A 119 10.38 -15.38 6.18
CA TYR A 119 9.98 -15.46 7.59
C TYR A 119 8.73 -16.32 7.84
N ARG A 120 7.93 -16.62 6.81
CA ARG A 120 6.72 -17.43 6.95
C ARG A 120 7.09 -18.91 7.03
N ASN A 121 6.87 -19.51 8.20
CA ASN A 121 7.04 -20.95 8.41
C ASN A 121 5.89 -21.81 7.85
N ARG A 122 4.79 -21.19 7.39
CA ARG A 122 3.64 -21.87 6.81
C ARG A 122 3.06 -21.07 5.64
N ILE A 123 2.71 -21.79 4.58
CA ILE A 123 1.90 -21.28 3.47
C ILE A 123 0.72 -22.22 3.22
N THR A 124 -0.38 -21.68 2.72
CA THR A 124 -1.53 -22.46 2.24
C THR A 124 -1.66 -22.20 0.76
N VAL A 125 -1.58 -23.26 -0.03
CA VAL A 125 -1.70 -23.20 -1.49
C VAL A 125 -3.12 -23.62 -1.86
N HIS A 126 -3.75 -22.81 -2.72
CA HIS A 126 -5.07 -23.09 -3.25
C HIS A 126 -4.92 -23.65 -4.67
N VAL A 127 -5.39 -24.88 -4.87
CA VAL A 127 -5.42 -25.58 -6.15
C VAL A 127 -6.77 -25.32 -6.82
N ARG A 128 -6.77 -25.06 -8.13
CA ARG A 128 -8.00 -25.02 -8.95
C ARG A 128 -7.84 -26.00 -10.11
N ASP A 129 -8.93 -26.69 -10.44
CA ASP A 129 -8.95 -27.65 -11.56
C ASP A 129 -7.93 -28.81 -11.43
N GLY A 130 -7.53 -29.16 -10.20
CA GLY A 130 -6.67 -30.30 -9.92
C GLY A 130 -5.17 -30.05 -10.14
N VAL A 131 -4.76 -28.79 -10.35
CA VAL A 131 -3.35 -28.35 -10.35
C VAL A 131 -3.14 -27.16 -9.40
#